data_AF-A0A356R795-F1
#
_entry.id   AF-A0A356R795-F1
#
_cell.length_a   1.000
_cell.length_b   1.000
_cell.length_c   1.000
_cell.angle_alpha   90.00
_cell.angle_beta   90.00
_cell.angle_gamma   90.00
#
_symmetry.space_group_name_H-M   'P 1'
#
loop_
_entity.id
_entity.type
_entity.pdbx_description
1 polymer ?
#
loop_
_entity_poly.entity_id
_entity_poly.type
_entity_poly.pdbx_seq_one_letter_code
_entity_poly.pdbx_strand_id
1 'polypeptide(L)' 'SVSLMFLQPSGSGTKYQGRNETFWEHQGEALITWGYGAPSMHCKKTS' A
#
# COMPACT_ATOMS: atom_id res chain seq x y z
N SER A 1 -10.43 3.70 12.44
CA SER A 1 -9.02 3.36 12.74
C SER A 1 -8.14 4.10 11.75
N VAL A 2 -7.01 4.64 12.18
CA VAL A 2 -6.05 5.33 11.29
C VAL A 2 -4.71 4.61 11.44
N SER A 3 -4.12 4.15 10.32
CA SER A 3 -2.85 3.44 10.34
C SER A 3 -1.72 4.37 9.93
N LEU A 4 -0.78 4.64 10.84
CA LEU A 4 0.44 5.36 10.52
C LEU A 4 1.40 4.42 9.76
N MET A 5 1.83 4.83 8.58
CA MET A 5 2.73 4.06 7.71
C MET A 5 3.95 4.90 7.36
N PHE A 6 5.11 4.25 7.24
CA PHE A 6 6.37 4.92 6.94
C PHE A 6 6.86 4.54 5.56
N LEU A 7 7.46 5.50 4.86
CA LEU A 7 8.08 5.29 3.55
C LEU A 7 9.16 4.20 3.67
N GLN A 8 9.13 3.23 2.75
CA GLN A 8 10.10 2.16 2.64
C GLN A 8 10.88 2.29 1.34
N PRO A 9 12.16 1.87 1.32
CA PRO A 9 12.90 1.67 0.08
C PRO A 9 12.14 0.70 -0.84
N SER A 10 12.05 1.02 -2.13
CA SER A 10 11.42 0.15 -3.12
C SER A 10 12.11 0.29 -4.48
N GLY A 11 12.12 -0.79 -5.26
CA GLY A 11 12.73 -0.80 -6.59
C GLY A 11 11.91 -0.06 -7.66
N SER A 12 10.62 0.16 -7.41
CA SER A 12 9.72 0.90 -8.28
C SER A 12 8.52 1.43 -7.49
N GLY A 13 8.06 2.63 -7.81
CA GLY A 13 6.90 3.22 -7.12
C GLY A 13 7.19 3.74 -5.71
N THR A 14 6.13 3.99 -4.95
CA THR A 14 6.21 4.53 -3.58
C THR A 14 5.55 3.56 -2.61
N LYS A 15 6.35 2.94 -1.74
CA LYS A 15 5.87 1.97 -0.74
C LYS A 15 5.83 2.59 0.65
N TYR A 16 4.69 2.48 1.32
CA TYR A 16 4.50 2.78 2.73
C TYR A 16 4.11 1.50 3.47
N GLN A 17 4.69 1.31 4.65
CA GLN A 17 4.43 0.12 5.48
C GLN A 17 4.15 0.52 6.92
N GLY A 18 3.06 -0.02 7.46
CA GLY A 18 2.67 0.06 8.86
C GLY A 18 3.06 -1.21 9.62
N ARG A 19 2.38 -1.47 10.74
CA ARG A 19 2.63 -2.70 11.52
C ARG A 19 2.14 -3.94 10.77
N ASN A 20 0.94 -3.86 10.21
CA ASN A 20 0.33 -4.97 9.46
C ASN A 20 -0.20 -4.53 8.09
N GLU A 21 -0.15 -3.22 7.81
CA GLU A 21 -0.65 -2.60 6.60
C GLU A 21 0.48 -2.36 5.61
N THR A 22 0.16 -2.41 4.33
CA THR A 22 1.07 -2.01 3.26
C THR A 22 0.28 -1.26 2.21
N PHE A 23 0.83 -0.15 1.75
CA PHE A 23 0.35 0.60 0.60
C PHE A 23 1.52 0.77 -0.37
N TRP A 24 1.38 0.31 -1.59
CA TRP A 24 2.41 0.44 -2.61
C TRP A 24 1.79 0.95 -3.90
N GLU A 25 2.15 2.17 -4.30
CA GLU A 25 1.66 2.80 -5.51
C GLU A 25 2.73 2.76 -6.60
N HIS A 26 2.31 2.48 -7.83
CA HIS A 26 3.13 2.57 -9.01
C HIS A 26 2.27 2.92 -10.24
N GLN A 27 2.52 4.07 -10.84
CA GLN A 27 1.99 4.47 -12.15
C GLN A 27 0.45 4.39 -12.23
N GLY A 28 -0.25 4.85 -11.19
CA GLY A 28 -1.72 4.86 -11.18
C GLY A 28 -2.36 3.54 -10.79
N GLU A 29 -1.58 2.53 -10.42
CA GLU A 29 -2.05 1.35 -9.71
C GLU A 29 -1.57 1.36 -8.25
N ALA A 30 -2.34 0.75 -7.35
CA ALA A 30 -1.96 0.59 -5.97
C ALA A 30 -2.26 -0.82 -5.45
N LEU A 31 -1.30 -1.40 -4.74
CA LEU A 31 -1.45 -2.63 -3.96
C LEU A 31 -1.63 -2.28 -2.49
N ILE A 32 -2.72 -2.75 -1.87
CA ILE A 32 -3.05 -2.39 -0.49
C ILE A 32 -3.40 -3.63 0.33
N THR A 33 -2.81 -3.77 1.52
CA THR A 33 -3.23 -4.75 2.53
C THR A 33 -3.57 -3.98 3.81
N TRP A 34 -4.79 -4.14 4.33
CA TRP A 34 -5.30 -3.34 5.46
C TRP A 34 -5.05 -3.93 6.85
N GLY A 35 -4.31 -5.02 6.94
CA GLY A 35 -3.98 -5.62 8.22
C GLY A 35 -3.63 -7.10 8.11
N TYR A 36 -3.40 -7.69 9.27
CA TYR A 36 -2.99 -9.09 9.36
C TYR A 36 -4.11 -10.01 8.87
N GLY A 37 -3.80 -10.88 7.91
CA GLY A 37 -4.77 -11.81 7.31
C GLY A 37 -5.80 -11.16 6.39
N ALA A 38 -5.76 -9.84 6.19
CA ALA A 38 -6.63 -9.17 5.23
C ALA A 38 -6.17 -9.49 3.79
N PRO A 39 -7.11 -9.64 2.84
CA PRO A 39 -6.76 -9.86 1.45
C PRO A 39 -6.07 -8.61 0.88
N SER A 40 -5.11 -8.83 -0.02
CA SER A 40 -4.52 -7.74 -0.79
C SER A 40 -5.52 -7.24 -1.83
N MET A 41 -5.64 -5.92 -1.90
CA MET A 41 -6.48 -5.20 -2.85
C MET A 41 -5.61 -4.60 -3.95
N HIS A 42 -6.06 -4.75 -5.20
CA HIS A 42 -5.47 -4.11 -6.36
C HIS A 42 -6.40 -3.00 -6.82
N CYS A 43 -5.94 -1.76 -6.73
CA CYS A 43 -6.69 -0.57 -7.07
C CYS A 43 -6.11 0.08 -8.32
N LYS A 44 -6.98 0.67 -9.15
CA LYS A 44 -6.57 1.52 -10.28
C LYS A 44 -7.13 2.91 -10.07
N LYS A 45 -6.29 3.92 -10.31
CA LYS A 45 -6.72 5.32 -10.29
C LYS A 45 -7.80 5.51 -11.35
N THR A 46 -8.97 5.95 -10.90
CA THR A 46 -10.03 6.34 -11.82
C THR A 46 -9.71 7.73 -12.38
N SER A 47 -9.95 7.91 -13.68
CA SER A 47 -9.74 9.17 -14.40
C SER A 47 -10.84 10.18 -14.10
#